data_AF-A0A1V5RY85-F1
#
_entry.id   AF-A0A1V5RY85-F1
#
_cell.length_a   1.000
_cell.length_b   1.000
_cell.length_c   1.000
_cell.angle_alpha   90.00
_cell.angle_beta   90.00
_cell.angle_gamma   90.00
#
_symmetry.space_group_name_H-M   'P 1'
#
loop_
_entity.id
_entity.type
_entity.pdbx_description
1 polymer ?
#
loop_
_entity_poly.entity_id
_entity_poly.type
_entity_poly.pdbx_seq_one_letter_code
_entity_poly.pdbx_strand_id
1 'polypeptide(L)'
;MASTSETGHAKNVANFNELISFVSGYGETYNPSKASIKLTALQTLLADAKSAMDAVNSAMPAYSNAVSAREAAFEPLNKLITRVMNAVKATDISSQVEESVKTLVRKIQGTRSTAKKTETQKADMTAEGKEVKEISTLQDVL
;
A
#
# COMPACT_ATOMS: atom_id res chain seq x y z
N MET A 1 -23.28 -22.22 8.07
CA MET A 1 -23.94 -21.06 7.45
C MET A 1 -22.87 -20.20 6.82
N ALA A 2 -22.81 -20.14 5.49
CA ALA A 2 -21.87 -19.26 4.80
C ALA A 2 -22.28 -17.81 5.05
N SER A 3 -21.32 -16.94 5.36
CA SER A 3 -21.58 -15.51 5.55
C SER A 3 -21.99 -14.88 4.21
N THR A 4 -23.25 -14.48 4.06
CA THR A 4 -23.76 -13.73 2.89
C THR A 4 -23.42 -12.25 2.99
N SER A 5 -22.24 -11.92 3.48
CA SER A 5 -21.74 -10.54 3.49
C SER A 5 -21.21 -10.24 2.10
N GLU A 6 -22.03 -9.58 1.29
CA GLU A 6 -21.55 -8.86 0.11
C GLU A 6 -20.61 -7.75 0.60
N THR A 7 -19.32 -7.85 0.28
CA THR A 7 -18.30 -6.90 0.72
C THR A 7 -17.90 -5.97 -0.43
N GLY A 8 -17.75 -4.68 -0.14
CA GLY A 8 -17.27 -3.66 -1.08
C GLY A 8 -18.08 -2.36 -1.03
N HIS A 9 -17.42 -1.20 -1.15
CA HIS A 9 -18.07 0.10 -1.02
C HIS A 9 -19.20 0.32 -2.04
N ALA A 10 -18.98 -0.01 -3.31
CA ALA A 10 -20.00 0.14 -4.36
C ALA A 10 -21.24 -0.73 -4.10
N LYS A 11 -21.04 -1.98 -3.65
CA LYS A 11 -22.13 -2.90 -3.27
C LYS A 11 -22.88 -2.40 -2.04
N ASN A 12 -22.17 -1.89 -1.03
CA ASN A 12 -22.79 -1.31 0.16
C ASN A 12 -23.64 -0.09 -0.18
N VAL A 13 -23.19 0.78 -1.10
CA VAL A 13 -23.97 1.93 -1.58
C VAL A 13 -25.21 1.48 -2.34
N ALA A 14 -25.12 0.45 -3.18
CA ALA A 14 -26.27 -0.13 -3.88
C ALA A 14 -27.29 -0.73 -2.90
N ASN A 15 -26.85 -1.56 -1.96
CA ASN A 15 -27.70 -2.15 -0.93
C ASN A 15 -28.35 -1.06 -0.05
N PHE A 16 -27.63 0.02 0.27
CA PHE A 16 -28.18 1.13 1.03
C PHE A 16 -29.26 1.90 0.24
N ASN A 17 -29.08 2.05 -1.07
CA ASN A 17 -30.10 2.62 -1.95
C ASN A 17 -31.37 1.75 -2.03
N GLU A 18 -31.21 0.42 -2.08
CA GLU A 18 -32.34 -0.52 -2.03
C GLU A 18 -33.10 -0.41 -0.70
N LEU A 19 -32.38 -0.33 0.42
CA LEU A 19 -32.97 -0.13 1.74
C LEU A 19 -33.77 1.18 1.80
N ILE A 20 -33.21 2.28 1.29
CA ILE A 20 -33.92 3.57 1.24
C ILE A 20 -35.17 3.48 0.35
N SER A 21 -35.09 2.77 -0.78
CA SER A 21 -36.24 2.55 -1.66
C SER A 21 -37.34 1.77 -0.95
N PHE A 22 -36.98 0.70 -0.22
CA PHE A 22 -37.92 -0.08 0.59
C PHE A 22 -38.58 0.78 1.67
N VAL A 23 -37.78 1.55 2.42
CA VAL A 23 -38.25 2.46 3.46
C VAL A 23 -39.17 3.55 2.89
N SER A 24 -38.86 4.07 1.70
CA SER A 24 -39.68 5.08 1.03
C SER A 24 -41.06 4.57 0.64
N GLY A 25 -41.18 3.27 0.34
CA GLY A 25 -42.45 2.63 0.00
C GLY A 25 -43.49 2.65 1.13
N TYR A 26 -43.06 2.84 2.38
CA TYR A 26 -43.96 2.97 3.53
C TYR A 26 -44.63 4.35 3.65
N GLY A 27 -44.15 5.36 2.93
CA GLY A 27 -44.73 6.71 2.97
C GLY A 27 -44.82 7.28 4.40
N GLU A 28 -45.98 7.82 4.76
CA GLU A 28 -46.23 8.44 6.08
C GLU A 28 -46.15 7.46 7.26
N THR A 29 -46.28 6.15 7.03
CA THR A 29 -46.16 5.15 8.09
C THR A 29 -44.73 5.01 8.61
N TYR A 30 -43.74 5.43 7.82
CA TYR A 30 -42.35 5.51 8.25
C TYR A 30 -42.05 6.82 8.99
N ASN A 31 -42.32 6.84 10.30
CA ASN A 31 -42.09 8.00 11.16
C ASN A 31 -41.19 7.67 12.37
N PRO A 32 -39.90 7.40 12.15
CA PRO A 32 -38.99 7.10 13.25
C PRO A 32 -38.73 8.33 14.13
N SER A 33 -38.62 8.11 15.44
CA SER A 33 -38.29 9.17 16.41
C SER A 33 -36.85 9.68 16.30
N LYS A 34 -35.92 8.80 15.92
CA LYS A 34 -34.50 9.11 15.79
C LYS A 34 -34.22 9.84 14.46
N ALA A 35 -33.65 11.05 14.55
CA ALA A 35 -33.38 11.90 13.39
C ALA A 35 -32.45 11.25 12.33
N SER A 36 -31.46 10.48 12.76
CA SER A 36 -30.45 9.88 11.87
C SER A 36 -31.00 8.82 10.90
N ILE A 37 -32.17 8.26 11.19
CA ILE A 37 -32.82 7.25 10.35
C ILE A 37 -34.07 7.80 9.67
N LYS A 38 -34.32 9.11 9.74
CA LYS A 38 -35.37 9.72 8.92
C LYS A 38 -34.96 9.68 7.45
N LEU A 39 -35.94 9.59 6.55
CA LEU A 39 -35.72 9.49 5.10
C LEU A 39 -34.74 10.54 4.56
N THR A 40 -34.88 11.79 4.99
CA THR A 40 -33.99 12.89 4.59
C THR A 40 -32.54 12.62 4.98
N ALA A 41 -32.28 12.17 6.21
CA ALA A 41 -30.93 11.88 6.68
C ALA A 41 -30.30 10.69 5.94
N LEU A 42 -31.10 9.65 5.66
CA LEU A 42 -30.64 8.50 4.88
C LEU A 42 -30.30 8.89 3.43
N GLN A 43 -31.13 9.73 2.80
CA GLN A 43 -30.88 10.26 1.46
C GLN A 43 -29.62 11.14 1.39
N THR A 44 -29.39 11.98 2.40
CA THR A 44 -28.15 12.76 2.52
C THR A 44 -26.94 11.83 2.61
N LEU A 45 -26.97 10.83 3.50
CA LEU A 45 -25.87 9.88 3.64
C LEU A 45 -25.59 9.11 2.35
N LEU A 46 -26.62 8.77 1.60
CA LEU A 46 -26.47 8.10 0.30
C LEU A 46 -25.80 9.03 -0.72
N ALA A 47 -26.19 10.30 -0.78
CA ALA A 47 -25.60 11.28 -1.66
C ALA A 47 -24.10 11.48 -1.35
N ASP A 48 -23.76 11.59 -0.06
CA ASP A 48 -22.37 11.71 0.40
C ASP A 48 -21.56 10.46 0.01
N ALA A 49 -22.12 9.27 0.18
CA ALA A 49 -21.45 8.03 -0.18
C ALA A 49 -21.21 7.90 -1.69
N LYS A 50 -22.17 8.33 -2.53
CA LYS A 50 -21.98 8.40 -3.99
C LYS A 50 -20.90 9.41 -4.37
N SER A 51 -20.92 10.60 -3.78
CA SER A 51 -19.91 11.63 -4.02
C SER A 51 -18.50 11.16 -3.67
N ALA A 52 -18.34 10.45 -2.53
CA ALA A 52 -17.05 9.87 -2.14
C ALA A 52 -16.56 8.81 -3.15
N MET A 53 -17.45 7.97 -3.67
CA MET A 53 -17.10 7.00 -4.72
C MET A 53 -16.67 7.67 -6.01
N ASP A 54 -17.38 8.70 -6.44
CA ASP A 54 -17.05 9.47 -7.65
C ASP A 54 -15.70 10.18 -7.50
N ALA A 55 -15.40 10.72 -6.31
CA ALA A 55 -14.12 11.34 -6.01
C ALA A 55 -12.95 10.34 -6.13
N VAL A 56 -13.09 9.13 -5.58
CA VAL A 56 -12.07 8.07 -5.69
C VAL A 56 -11.90 7.63 -7.14
N ASN A 57 -13.01 7.39 -7.85
CA ASN A 57 -12.98 6.98 -9.26
C ASN A 57 -12.31 8.03 -10.15
N SER A 58 -12.49 9.32 -9.83
CA SER A 58 -11.86 10.43 -10.55
C SER A 58 -10.37 10.58 -10.22
N ALA A 59 -9.97 10.30 -8.97
CA ALA A 59 -8.58 10.40 -8.53
C ALA A 59 -7.71 9.22 -8.99
N MET A 60 -8.31 8.03 -9.16
CA MET A 60 -7.59 6.79 -9.49
C MET A 60 -6.73 6.87 -10.76
N PRO A 61 -7.20 7.41 -11.91
CA PRO A 61 -6.40 7.50 -13.12
C PRO A 61 -5.19 8.43 -12.95
N ALA A 62 -5.38 9.59 -12.31
CA ALA A 62 -4.29 10.54 -12.06
C ALA A 62 -3.22 9.93 -11.16
N TYR A 63 -3.63 9.23 -10.10
CA TYR A 63 -2.73 8.51 -9.21
C TYR A 63 -1.96 7.40 -9.97
N SER A 64 -2.67 6.56 -10.73
CA SER A 64 -2.05 5.47 -11.51
C SER A 64 -1.01 6.01 -12.49
N ASN A 65 -1.35 7.06 -13.24
CA ASN A 65 -0.43 7.70 -14.18
C ASN A 65 0.79 8.29 -13.48
N ALA A 66 0.62 8.92 -12.32
CA ALA A 66 1.73 9.46 -11.54
C ALA A 66 2.67 8.35 -11.03
N VAL A 67 2.11 7.20 -10.62
CA VAL A 67 2.90 6.02 -10.23
C VAL A 67 3.68 5.48 -11.43
N SER A 68 3.05 5.29 -12.58
CA SER A 68 3.73 4.81 -13.79
C SER A 68 4.81 5.78 -14.27
N ALA A 69 4.56 7.09 -14.23
CA ALA A 69 5.57 8.09 -14.59
C ALA A 69 6.78 8.06 -13.64
N ARG A 70 6.53 7.88 -12.33
CA ARG A 70 7.60 7.70 -11.35
C ARG A 70 8.40 6.42 -11.63
N GLU A 71 7.74 5.29 -11.85
CA GLU A 71 8.42 4.03 -12.15
C GLU A 71 9.32 4.15 -13.39
N ALA A 72 8.81 4.74 -14.47
CA ALA A 72 9.59 4.99 -15.68
C ALA A 72 10.79 5.93 -15.44
N ALA A 73 10.61 6.99 -14.64
CA ALA A 73 11.68 7.92 -14.32
C ALA A 73 12.82 7.27 -13.51
N PHE A 74 12.48 6.30 -12.63
CA PHE A 74 13.44 5.62 -11.76
C PHE A 74 14.00 4.30 -12.33
N GLU A 75 13.39 3.72 -13.36
CA GLU A 75 13.85 2.51 -14.05
C GLU A 75 15.35 2.56 -14.44
N PRO A 76 15.89 3.63 -15.09
CA PRO A 76 17.29 3.64 -15.51
C PRO A 76 18.30 3.81 -14.37
N LEU A 77 17.84 4.23 -13.17
CA LEU A 77 18.71 4.61 -12.06
C LEU A 77 19.60 3.45 -11.60
N ASN A 78 19.01 2.25 -11.43
CA ASN A 78 19.76 1.07 -11.00
C ASN A 78 20.89 0.72 -11.98
N LYS A 79 20.60 0.79 -13.29
CA LYS A 79 21.57 0.49 -14.35
C LYS A 79 22.68 1.55 -14.42
N LEU A 80 22.36 2.81 -14.15
CA LEU A 80 23.33 3.90 -14.09
C LEU A 80 24.28 3.72 -12.91
N ILE A 81 23.75 3.44 -11.71
CA ILE A 81 24.54 3.23 -10.49
C ILE A 81 25.54 2.08 -10.69
N THR A 82 25.10 0.96 -11.26
CA THR A 82 25.99 -0.18 -11.55
C THR A 82 27.11 0.21 -12.54
N ARG A 83 26.80 1.02 -13.56
CA ARG A 83 27.80 1.52 -14.52
C ARG A 83 28.82 2.43 -13.84
N VAL A 84 28.38 3.37 -13.00
CA VAL A 84 29.26 4.27 -12.24
C VAL A 84 30.15 3.48 -11.29
N MET A 85 29.60 2.50 -10.57
CA MET A 85 30.38 1.62 -9.71
C MET A 85 31.49 0.90 -10.48
N ASN A 86 31.17 0.34 -11.66
CA ASN A 86 32.15 -0.36 -12.49
C ASN A 86 33.22 0.59 -13.06
N ALA A 87 32.85 1.81 -13.43
CA ALA A 87 33.80 2.82 -13.90
C ALA A 87 34.79 3.21 -12.78
N VAL A 88 34.31 3.40 -11.55
CA VAL A 88 35.15 3.72 -10.39
C VAL A 88 36.06 2.55 -10.00
N LYS A 89 35.60 1.30 -10.15
CA LYS A 89 36.45 0.12 -9.96
C LYS A 89 37.55 -0.03 -11.02
N ALA A 90 37.37 0.53 -12.20
CA ALA A 90 38.34 0.44 -13.29
C ALA A 90 39.49 1.44 -13.16
N THR A 91 39.32 2.48 -12.35
CA THR A 91 40.43 3.32 -11.88
C THR A 91 41.08 2.60 -10.71
N ASP A 92 42.41 2.47 -10.70
CA ASP A 92 43.18 1.75 -9.67
C ASP A 92 43.02 2.37 -8.25
N ILE A 93 41.83 2.19 -7.65
CA ILE A 93 41.46 2.69 -6.34
C ILE A 93 41.88 1.71 -5.24
N SER A 94 42.03 2.22 -4.01
CA SER A 94 42.27 1.36 -2.86
C SER A 94 41.02 0.54 -2.49
N SER A 95 41.22 -0.59 -1.82
CA SER A 95 40.14 -1.47 -1.36
C SER A 95 39.17 -0.77 -0.41
N GLN A 96 39.64 0.16 0.43
CA GLN A 96 38.80 0.94 1.34
C GLN A 96 37.83 1.86 0.60
N VAL A 97 38.26 2.44 -0.53
CA VAL A 97 37.41 3.29 -1.37
C VAL A 97 36.37 2.42 -2.08
N GLU A 98 36.74 1.23 -2.57
CA GLU A 98 35.80 0.31 -3.22
C GLU A 98 34.68 -0.14 -2.27
N GLU A 99 35.01 -0.45 -1.01
CA GLU A 99 34.01 -0.79 0.02
C GLU A 99 33.07 0.37 0.34
N SER A 100 33.60 1.59 0.39
CA SER A 100 32.82 2.81 0.59
C SER A 100 31.85 3.04 -0.57
N VAL A 101 32.31 2.88 -1.82
CA VAL A 101 31.47 2.98 -3.02
C VAL A 101 30.38 1.91 -3.02
N LYS A 102 30.70 0.65 -2.72
CA LYS A 102 29.70 -0.43 -2.58
C LYS A 102 28.64 -0.09 -1.54
N THR A 103 29.04 0.51 -0.42
CA THR A 103 28.12 0.92 0.64
C THR A 103 27.16 2.02 0.17
N LEU A 104 27.66 3.01 -0.58
CA LEU A 104 26.84 4.07 -1.17
C LEU A 104 25.86 3.51 -2.21
N VAL A 105 26.32 2.62 -3.09
CA VAL A 105 25.47 1.94 -4.09
C VAL A 105 24.31 1.21 -3.40
N ARG A 106 24.59 0.45 -2.34
CA ARG A 106 23.56 -0.28 -1.59
C ARG A 106 22.53 0.65 -0.95
N LYS A 107 22.97 1.77 -0.39
CA LYS A 107 22.07 2.80 0.17
C LYS A 107 21.15 3.39 -0.90
N ILE A 108 21.69 3.75 -2.08
CA ILE A 108 20.90 4.37 -3.15
C ILE A 108 19.91 3.35 -3.76
N GLN A 109 20.31 2.09 -3.90
CA GLN A 109 19.46 1.02 -4.46
C GLN A 109 18.50 0.41 -3.42
N GLY A 110 18.58 0.81 -2.14
CA GLY A 110 17.78 0.23 -1.06
C GLY A 110 18.08 -1.25 -0.80
N THR A 111 19.29 -1.72 -1.13
CA THR A 111 19.68 -3.13 -0.94
C THR A 111 20.40 -3.32 0.40
N ARG A 112 20.20 -4.50 1.01
CA ARG A 112 20.84 -4.83 2.29
C ARG A 112 22.35 -5.04 2.10
N SER A 113 23.14 -4.66 3.11
CA SER A 113 24.57 -4.98 3.15
C SER A 113 24.82 -6.48 3.38
N THR A 114 23.94 -7.13 4.13
CA THR A 114 23.97 -8.57 4.40
C THR A 114 22.78 -9.25 3.73
N ALA A 115 23.01 -10.43 3.14
CA ALA A 115 21.92 -11.26 2.64
C ALA A 115 20.93 -11.57 3.78
N LYS A 116 19.63 -11.62 3.44
CA LYS A 116 18.63 -12.14 4.38
C LYS A 116 18.95 -13.61 4.62
N LYS A 117 19.07 -14.02 5.88
CA LYS A 117 19.32 -15.43 6.22
C LYS A 117 18.14 -16.27 5.75
N THR A 118 18.42 -17.36 5.03
CA THR A 118 17.41 -18.35 4.63
C THR A 118 16.86 -19.05 5.88
N GLU A 119 15.64 -19.57 5.83
CA GLU A 119 15.01 -20.29 6.97
C GLU A 119 15.89 -21.43 7.50
N THR A 120 16.60 -22.13 6.62
CA THR A 120 17.58 -23.17 6.97
C THR A 120 18.75 -22.61 7.77
N GLN A 121 19.33 -21.50 7.32
CA GLN A 121 20.45 -20.82 8.02
C GLN A 121 20.02 -20.19 9.35
N LYS A 122 18.74 -19.84 9.52
CA LYS A 122 18.20 -19.39 10.80
C LYS A 122 18.11 -20.55 11.79
N ALA A 123 17.60 -21.71 11.35
CA ALA A 123 17.49 -22.91 12.16
C ALA A 123 18.85 -23.38 12.68
N ASP A 124 19.86 -23.40 11.81
CA ASP A 124 21.23 -23.82 12.16
C ASP A 124 21.88 -22.89 13.20
N MET A 125 21.66 -21.57 13.09
CA MET A 125 22.19 -20.60 14.05
C MET A 125 21.50 -20.66 15.43
N THR A 126 20.20 -20.97 15.47
CA THR A 126 19.50 -21.26 16.73
C THR A 126 19.94 -22.57 17.36
N ALA A 127 20.26 -23.60 16.56
CA ALA A 127 20.77 -24.88 17.05
C ALA A 127 22.19 -24.76 17.65
N GLU A 128 23.01 -23.83 17.14
CA GLU A 128 24.34 -23.49 17.69
C GLU A 128 24.30 -22.48 18.86
N GLY A 129 23.12 -22.06 19.32
CA GLY A 129 22.98 -21.13 20.45
C GLY A 129 23.37 -19.68 20.17
N LYS A 130 23.45 -19.25 18.90
CA LYS A 130 23.75 -17.86 18.52
C LYS A 130 22.48 -17.04 18.32
N GLU A 131 22.41 -15.85 18.93
CA GLU A 131 21.27 -14.93 18.75
C GLU A 131 21.16 -14.43 17.29
N VAL A 132 19.99 -14.64 16.67
CA VAL A 132 19.65 -14.06 15.36
C VAL A 132 19.06 -12.66 15.56
N LYS A 133 19.92 -11.63 15.58
CA LYS A 133 19.47 -10.23 15.56
C LYS A 133 19.14 -9.80 14.12
N GLU A 134 17.86 -9.65 13.81
CA GLU A 134 17.37 -8.97 12.60
C GLU A 134 16.59 -7.71 13.02
N ILE A 135 17.00 -6.53 12.56
CA ILE A 135 16.18 -5.32 12.69
C ILE A 135 15.20 -5.34 11.52
N SER A 136 13.93 -5.62 11.82
CA SER A 136 12.83 -5.55 10.86
C SER A 136 12.35 -4.10 10.77
N THR A 137 12.49 -3.45 9.61
CA THR A 137 12.01 -2.08 9.38
C THR A 137 10.52 -2.03 8.98
N LEU A 138 9.72 -3.04 9.36
CA LEU A 138 8.28 -3.08 9.05
C LEU A 138 7.41 -2.33 10.08
N GLN A 139 7.99 -1.53 10.99
CA GLN A 139 7.22 -0.82 12.02
C GLN A 139 6.86 0.64 11.71
N ASP A 140 7.26 1.20 10.56
CA ASP A 140 7.01 2.62 10.22
C ASP A 140 6.14 2.82 8.95
N VAL A 141 5.13 1.98 8.73
CA VAL A 141 4.05 2.28 7.79
C VAL A 141 2.72 2.02 8.49
N LEU A 142 2.02 3.13 8.78
CA LEU A 142 0.67 3.32 9.33
C LEU A 142 -0.24 2.09 9.42
#